data_AF-A0A1I8C9S1-F1
#
_entry.id   AF-A0A1I8C9S1-F1
#
_cell.length_a   1.000
_cell.length_b   1.000
_cell.length_c   1.000
_cell.angle_alpha   90.00
_cell.angle_beta   90.00
_cell.angle_gamma   90.00
#
_symmetry.space_group_name_H-M   'P 1'
#
loop_
_entity.id
_entity.type
_entity.pdbx_description
1 polymer ?
#
loop_
_entity_poly.entity_id
_entity_poly.type
_entity_poly.pdbx_seq_one_letter_code
_entity_poly.pdbx_strand_id
1 'polypeptide(L)'
;MQLFNIVFASVFLTIVGAQTLTGPCVGTTCPASTDTCLNGNCYITTTIPACTDIATNCATLKAGGYCANDKYASLMITNCARTCAKCSTNLPVKDLACVDTASNCASLRGMYQL
;
A
#
# COMPACT_ATOMS: atom_id res chain seq x y z
N MET A 1 11.35 -27.78 20.28
CA MET A 1 11.23 -26.37 20.74
C MET A 1 12.42 -25.61 20.21
N GLN A 2 12.32 -25.01 19.02
CA GLN A 2 13.45 -24.33 18.37
C GLN A 2 13.12 -22.87 18.12
N LEU A 3 13.61 -22.05 19.06
CA LEU A 3 14.41 -20.83 18.86
C LEU A 3 13.86 -19.79 17.88
N PHE A 4 13.20 -18.78 18.46
CA PHE A 4 12.97 -17.45 17.89
C PHE A 4 14.32 -16.75 17.62
N ASN A 5 14.93 -17.01 16.47
CA ASN A 5 15.99 -16.18 15.94
C ASN A 5 15.38 -15.01 15.17
N ILE A 6 14.82 -14.03 15.89
CA ILE A 6 14.53 -12.73 15.30
C ILE A 6 15.84 -11.96 15.31
N VAL A 7 16.49 -11.94 14.15
CA VAL A 7 17.63 -11.09 13.85
C VAL A 7 17.19 -9.63 13.99
N PHE A 8 17.30 -9.09 15.21
CA PHE A 8 17.38 -7.65 15.46
C PHE A 8 18.81 -7.20 15.13
N ALA A 9 19.22 -7.36 13.88
CA ALA A 9 20.37 -6.66 13.34
C ALA A 9 19.83 -5.40 12.68
N SER A 10 20.13 -4.28 13.33
CA SER A 10 20.06 -2.94 12.80
C SER A 10 20.53 -2.88 11.34
N VAL A 11 19.57 -2.95 10.43
CA VAL A 11 19.67 -2.46 9.06
C VAL A 11 18.57 -1.43 8.96
N PHE A 12 18.97 -0.19 8.67
CA PHE A 12 18.12 0.80 8.06
C PHE A 12 17.41 0.11 6.87
N LEU A 13 16.22 -0.43 7.07
CA LEU A 13 15.30 -0.60 5.95
C LEU A 13 14.87 0.82 5.64
N THR A 14 15.62 1.46 4.74
CA THR A 14 15.04 2.44 3.84
C THR A 14 13.89 1.74 3.15
N ILE A 15 12.73 1.72 3.82
CA ILE A 15 11.45 1.52 3.18
C ILE A 15 11.28 2.72 2.26
N VAL A 16 11.93 2.66 1.09
CA VAL A 16 11.59 3.51 -0.04
C VAL A 16 10.30 2.93 -0.64
N GLY A 17 9.26 2.80 0.19
CA GLY A 17 7.92 2.96 -0.31
C GLY A 17 7.84 4.39 -0.81
N ALA A 18 7.25 4.63 -1.98
CA ALA A 18 7.08 5.97 -2.53
C ALA A 18 6.21 6.80 -1.58
N GLN A 19 6.84 7.46 -0.60
CA GLN A 19 6.19 8.33 0.37
C GLN A 19 5.72 9.57 -0.38
N THR A 20 4.42 9.71 -0.55
CA THR A 20 3.82 10.83 -1.29
C THR A 20 3.40 11.89 -0.28
N LEU A 21 3.97 13.09 -0.38
CA LEU A 21 3.67 14.23 0.48
C LEU A 21 2.20 14.63 0.32
N THR A 22 1.44 14.60 1.41
CA THR A 22 0.01 14.94 1.43
C THR A 22 -0.33 16.25 2.11
N GLY A 23 0.57 16.79 2.94
CA GLY A 23 0.40 18.12 3.55
C GLY A 23 1.15 18.28 4.87
N PRO A 24 0.97 19.40 5.59
CA PRO A 24 1.51 19.59 6.93
C PRO A 24 0.67 18.86 8.00
N CYS A 25 1.31 18.33 9.04
CA CYS A 25 0.60 17.78 10.22
C CYS A 25 0.30 18.86 11.27
N VAL A 26 -0.74 18.62 12.08
CA VAL A 26 -1.00 19.37 13.32
C VAL A 26 -0.57 18.48 14.48
N GLY A 27 0.56 18.79 15.10
CA GLY A 27 1.19 17.90 16.07
C GLY A 27 1.65 16.60 15.42
N THR A 28 1.15 15.45 15.90
CA THR A 28 1.41 14.12 15.32
C THR A 28 0.25 13.61 14.45
N THR A 29 -0.80 14.42 14.27
CA THR A 29 -2.01 14.01 13.58
C THR A 29 -2.02 14.48 12.13
N CYS A 30 -2.39 13.56 11.23
CA CYS A 30 -2.61 13.82 9.82
C CYS A 30 -4.11 13.75 9.49
N PRO A 31 -4.60 14.52 8.49
CA PRO A 31 -6.02 14.53 8.13
C PRO A 31 -6.53 13.16 7.65
N ALA A 32 -5.65 12.34 7.07
CA ALA A 32 -5.93 10.96 6.70
C ALA A 32 -5.25 10.01 7.71
N SER A 33 -6.00 9.00 8.16
CA SER A 33 -5.56 8.03 9.17
C SER A 33 -4.49 7.04 8.68
N THR A 34 -4.18 7.04 7.39
CA THR A 34 -3.15 6.21 6.74
C THR A 34 -1.81 6.92 6.59
N ASP A 35 -1.74 8.18 7.01
CA ASP A 35 -0.60 9.05 6.77
C ASP A 35 0.28 9.11 8.02
N THR A 36 1.60 9.13 7.80
CA THR A 36 2.57 9.28 8.89
C THR A 36 3.11 10.70 8.89
N CYS A 37 3.13 11.34 10.06
CA CYS A 37 3.76 12.65 10.26
C CYS A 37 5.27 12.45 10.47
N LEU A 38 6.07 12.92 9.52
CA LEU A 38 7.54 12.93 9.58
C LEU A 38 8.03 14.35 9.30
N ASN A 39 8.87 14.90 10.17
CA ASN A 39 9.46 16.25 10.03
C ASN A 39 8.42 17.37 9.76
N GLY A 40 7.23 17.29 10.38
CA GLY A 40 6.17 18.28 10.21
C GLY A 40 5.29 18.08 8.97
N ASN A 41 5.55 17.01 8.19
CA ASN A 41 4.83 16.70 6.97
C ASN A 41 4.17 15.32 7.04
N CYS A 42 2.95 15.23 6.53
CA CYS A 42 2.20 14.00 6.35
C CYS A 42 2.60 13.32 5.03
N TYR A 43 2.85 12.01 5.12
CA TYR A 43 3.14 11.16 3.99
C TYR A 43 2.18 9.99 3.97
N ILE A 44 1.54 9.74 2.81
CA ILE A 44 0.81 8.49 2.65
C ILE A 44 1.82 7.35 2.63
N THR A 45 1.64 6.41 3.55
CA THR A 45 2.40 5.17 3.54
C THR A 45 1.59 4.16 2.74
N THR A 46 1.54 4.37 1.42
CA THR A 46 0.97 3.37 0.54
C THR A 46 2.03 2.27 0.40
N THR A 47 2.02 1.30 1.31
CA THR A 47 2.77 0.06 1.10
C THR A 47 2.10 -0.67 -0.03
N ILE A 48 2.50 -0.34 -1.25
CA ILE A 48 2.10 -1.10 -2.42
C ILE A 48 2.81 -2.45 -2.25
N PRO A 49 2.07 -3.57 -2.25
CA PRO A 49 2.68 -4.87 -2.10
C PRO A 49 3.75 -5.03 -3.17
N ALA A 50 4.91 -5.57 -2.79
CA ALA A 50 5.90 -5.99 -3.75
C ALA A 50 5.20 -6.85 -4.81
N CYS A 51 5.46 -6.56 -6.08
CA CYS A 51 4.63 -7.07 -7.15
C CYS A 51 5.01 -8.51 -7.53
N THR A 52 4.86 -9.39 -6.55
CA THR A 52 5.26 -10.79 -6.55
C THR A 52 4.18 -11.60 -5.84
N ASP A 53 4.17 -12.89 -6.13
CA ASP A 53 3.39 -13.85 -5.36
C ASP A 53 4.30 -14.47 -4.31
N ILE A 54 3.84 -14.49 -3.06
CA ILE A 54 4.56 -15.09 -1.92
C ILE A 54 3.99 -16.49 -1.65
N ALA A 55 2.69 -16.67 -1.85
CA ALA A 55 2.05 -17.98 -1.73
C ALA A 55 2.21 -18.80 -3.02
N THR A 56 2.38 -20.11 -2.88
CA THR A 56 2.59 -21.03 -4.00
C THR A 56 1.30 -21.46 -4.68
N ASN A 57 0.15 -21.30 -4.03
CA ASN A 57 -1.17 -21.73 -4.52
C ASN A 57 -2.01 -20.57 -5.09
N CYS A 58 -1.40 -19.44 -5.43
CA CYS A 58 -2.11 -18.26 -5.92
C CYS A 58 -2.96 -18.52 -7.18
N ALA A 59 -2.51 -19.37 -8.10
CA ALA A 59 -3.29 -19.74 -9.29
C ALA A 59 -4.61 -20.44 -8.94
N THR A 60 -4.55 -21.40 -8.01
CA THR A 60 -5.74 -22.12 -7.50
C THR A 60 -6.68 -21.17 -6.77
N LEU A 61 -6.15 -20.29 -5.92
CA LEU A 61 -6.94 -19.29 -5.20
C LEU A 61 -7.58 -18.26 -6.14
N LYS A 62 -6.88 -17.86 -7.21
CA LYS A 62 -7.47 -17.02 -8.26
C LYS A 62 -8.63 -17.72 -8.96
N ALA A 63 -8.43 -18.98 -9.35
CA ALA A 63 -9.48 -19.78 -10.00
C ALA A 63 -10.71 -19.97 -9.08
N GLY A 64 -10.50 -20.03 -7.76
CA GLY A 64 -11.56 -20.07 -6.76
C GLY A 64 -12.24 -18.72 -6.47
N GLY A 65 -11.86 -17.64 -7.14
CA GLY A 65 -12.50 -16.32 -6.99
C GLY A 65 -12.03 -15.50 -5.78
N TYR A 66 -10.96 -15.91 -5.09
CA TYR A 66 -10.54 -15.28 -3.84
C TYR A 66 -10.00 -13.86 -4.02
N CYS A 67 -9.54 -13.49 -5.23
CA CYS A 67 -9.08 -12.13 -5.52
C CYS A 67 -10.17 -11.06 -5.40
N ALA A 68 -11.45 -11.45 -5.57
CA ALA A 68 -12.62 -10.55 -5.51
C ALA A 68 -13.51 -10.83 -4.30
N ASN A 69 -13.15 -11.78 -3.43
CA ASN A 69 -13.91 -12.10 -2.24
C ASN A 69 -13.52 -11.14 -1.12
N ASP A 70 -14.45 -10.35 -0.57
CA ASP A 70 -14.17 -9.33 0.44
C ASP A 70 -13.45 -9.86 1.68
N LYS A 71 -13.74 -11.10 2.11
CA LYS A 71 -13.09 -11.72 3.27
C LYS A 71 -11.62 -12.06 2.99
N TYR A 72 -11.28 -12.34 1.74
CA TYR A 72 -9.95 -12.82 1.35
C TYR A 72 -9.16 -11.83 0.51
N ALA A 73 -9.79 -10.74 0.03
CA ALA A 73 -9.16 -9.75 -0.83
C ALA A 73 -7.89 -9.18 -0.19
N SER A 74 -7.93 -8.83 1.10
CA SER A 74 -6.73 -8.35 1.82
C SER A 74 -5.63 -9.41 1.86
N LEU A 75 -5.98 -10.67 2.12
CA LEU A 75 -5.01 -11.77 2.16
C LEU A 75 -4.40 -12.02 0.77
N MET A 76 -5.21 -11.92 -0.29
CA MET A 76 -4.78 -12.07 -1.67
C MET A 76 -3.90 -10.92 -2.13
N ILE A 77 -4.16 -9.69 -1.69
CA ILE A 77 -3.29 -8.52 -1.93
C ILE A 77 -1.91 -8.76 -1.31
N THR A 78 -1.84 -9.30 -0.09
CA THR A 78 -0.57 -9.55 0.59
C THR A 78 0.21 -10.73 -0.01
N ASN A 79 -0.47 -11.82 -0.37
CA ASN A 79 0.21 -13.09 -0.70
C ASN A 79 0.25 -13.40 -2.20
N CYS A 80 -0.64 -12.80 -2.98
CA CYS A 80 -0.88 -13.11 -4.39
C CYS A 80 -1.03 -11.83 -5.22
N ALA A 81 -0.27 -10.80 -4.87
CA ALA A 81 -0.43 -9.44 -5.40
C ALA A 81 -0.33 -9.42 -6.93
N ARG A 82 0.64 -10.15 -7.49
CA ARG A 82 0.85 -10.25 -8.94
C ARG A 82 -0.25 -11.07 -9.61
N THR A 83 -0.57 -12.24 -9.07
CA THR A 83 -1.60 -13.13 -9.63
C THR A 83 -2.99 -12.47 -9.66
N CYS A 84 -3.34 -11.71 -8.61
CA CYS A 84 -4.59 -10.95 -8.54
C CYS A 84 -4.54 -9.57 -9.20
N ALA A 85 -3.41 -9.19 -9.81
CA ALA A 85 -3.20 -7.86 -10.40
C ALA A 85 -3.53 -6.71 -9.42
N LYS A 86 -3.16 -6.89 -8.15
CA LYS A 86 -3.34 -5.90 -7.06
C LYS A 86 -2.05 -5.15 -6.71
N CYS A 87 -1.07 -5.23 -7.60
CA CYS A 87 0.17 -4.49 -7.53
C CYS A 87 0.53 -4.01 -8.95
N SER A 88 1.43 -3.05 -9.03
CA SER A 88 2.06 -2.67 -10.28
C SER A 88 3.57 -2.60 -10.08
N THR A 89 4.35 -3.15 -11.01
CA THR A 89 5.79 -2.88 -11.10
C THR A 89 6.07 -1.49 -11.68
N ASN A 90 5.08 -0.89 -12.34
CA ASN A 90 5.10 0.46 -12.86
C ASN A 90 4.11 1.29 -12.06
N LEU A 91 4.54 1.75 -10.90
CA LEU A 91 3.79 2.79 -10.22
C LEU A 91 3.89 4.06 -11.04
N PRO A 92 2.76 4.72 -11.40
CA PRO A 92 2.84 6.09 -11.87
C PRO A 92 3.49 6.87 -10.73
N VAL A 93 4.75 7.26 -10.92
CA VAL A 93 5.38 8.26 -10.06
C VAL A 93 4.52 9.50 -10.24
N LYS A 94 4.02 10.07 -9.15
CA LYS A 94 3.33 11.36 -9.19
C LYS A 94 4.29 12.35 -9.84
N ASP A 95 4.07 12.62 -11.12
CA ASP A 95 4.78 13.66 -11.83
C ASP A 95 4.34 14.97 -11.19
N LEU A 96 5.29 15.69 -10.58
CA LEU A 96 5.01 16.99 -9.97
C LEU A 96 4.55 18.03 -11.01
N ALA A 97 4.76 17.78 -12.30
CA ALA A 97 4.22 18.58 -13.40
C ALA A 97 2.74 18.29 -13.68
N CYS A 98 2.20 17.16 -13.23
CA CYS A 98 0.79 16.81 -13.37
C CYS A 98 0.05 17.11 -12.06
N VAL A 99 -0.91 18.03 -12.11
CA VAL A 99 -1.74 18.41 -10.97
C VAL A 99 -3.20 18.03 -11.22
N ASP A 100 -3.85 17.49 -10.20
CA ASP A 100 -5.29 17.28 -10.20
C ASP A 100 -5.98 18.64 -10.41
N THR A 101 -6.66 18.81 -11.55
CA THR A 101 -7.41 20.05 -11.83
C THR A 101 -8.73 20.09 -11.06
N ALA A 102 -9.25 18.92 -10.69
CA ALA A 102 -10.48 18.79 -9.94
C ALA A 102 -10.21 18.91 -8.43
N SER A 103 -10.88 19.83 -7.75
CA SER A 103 -10.74 20.05 -6.31
C SER A 103 -11.47 19.01 -5.45
N ASN A 104 -12.39 18.24 -6.05
CA ASN A 104 -13.19 17.23 -5.36
C ASN A 104 -12.58 15.83 -5.42
N CYS A 105 -11.34 15.66 -5.90
CA CYS A 105 -10.68 14.35 -5.91
C CYS A 105 -10.67 13.68 -4.54
N ALA A 106 -10.49 14.45 -3.45
CA ALA A 106 -10.54 13.94 -2.08
C ALA A 106 -11.93 13.39 -1.71
N SER A 107 -13.01 14.02 -2.18
CA SER A 107 -14.39 13.63 -1.93
C SER A 107 -14.83 12.39 -2.72
N LEU A 108 -14.12 12.07 -3.80
CA LEU A 108 -14.39 10.90 -4.64
C LEU A 108 -13.64 9.64 -4.18
N ARG A 109 -12.69 9.75 -3.23
CA ARG A 109 -11.99 8.59 -2.67
C ARG A 109 -12.99 7.74 -1.87
N GLY A 110 -13.31 6.55 -2.38
CA GLY A 110 -14.25 5.61 -1.75
C GLY A 110 -15.63 5.52 -2.41
N MET A 111 -15.94 6.34 -3.42
CA MET A 111 -17.24 6.24 -4.14
C MET A 111 -17.33 5.04 -5.10
N TYR A 112 -16.21 4.39 -5.40
CA TYR A 112 -16.12 3.15 -6.20
C TYR A 112 -15.61 1.97 -5.35
N GLN A 113 -16.20 1.76 -4.18
CA GLN A 113 -16.19 0.44 -3.54
C GLN A 113 -17.48 -0.27 -3.96
N LEU A 114 -17.47 -0.81 -5.19
CA LEU A 114 -18.39 -1.87 -5.63
C LEU A 114 -17.79 -3.22 -5.23
#